data_AF-A0AAV0Q063-F1
#
_entry.id   AF-A0AAV0Q063-F1
#
_cell.length_a   1.000
_cell.length_b   1.000
_cell.length_c   1.000
_cell.angle_alpha   90.00
_cell.angle_beta   90.00
_cell.angle_gamma   90.00
#
_symmetry.space_group_name_H-M   'P 1'
#
loop_
_entity.id
_entity.type
_entity.pdbx_description
1 polymer ?
#
loop_
_entity_poly.entity_id
_entity_poly.type
_entity_poly.pdbx_seq_one_letter_code
_entity_poly.pdbx_strand_id
1 'polypeptide(L)'
;MDQLQGLEYCIDSNPSWGESIALGFQHYILALGTAVMIPTFLVPLMGGDHGDKVRVVQTLLFVQGINTLIQTLFGTRLPTVIGGSYAFMVPIMSIIHDPALTRIEDDHLRFLSSMRAVQGALIVSSSIQIILGYSQLWAICSRFFSPLGMVPVISLLGFGLFDRGFPVYLKNFHFRQLPVLERFALLISVTVIWAYAHLLTASGAYKHRPDLTQGNCRTDRAYLISAAPWIKIPYPLQWGAPTFDAGHCFGMMAAVIVSLIESTGGYKAASRLASATPPPAHVLSRGIGWQGIGILLSGMFGTLSGCTVSAENVGLLGSTRVGSRRVIQIAAGFMIFFSILGK
;
A
#
# COMPACT_ATOMS: atom_id res chain seq x y z
N MET A 1 -28.89 -18.11 5.58
CA MET A 1 -28.06 -16.95 5.23
C MET A 1 -27.87 -17.03 3.73
N ASP A 2 -28.68 -16.26 2.99
CA ASP A 2 -28.77 -16.41 1.55
C ASP A 2 -27.49 -15.88 0.90
N GLN A 3 -26.75 -16.80 0.28
CA GLN A 3 -25.55 -16.52 -0.49
C GLN A 3 -26.00 -15.73 -1.74
N LEU A 4 -25.59 -14.47 -1.83
CA LEU A 4 -25.95 -13.63 -2.98
C LEU A 4 -25.33 -14.20 -4.25
N GLN A 5 -26.13 -14.31 -5.33
CA GLN A 5 -25.68 -14.86 -6.61
C GLN A 5 -24.40 -14.16 -7.09
N GLY A 6 -23.30 -14.90 -7.20
CA GLY A 6 -22.02 -14.41 -7.71
C GLY A 6 -20.88 -14.26 -6.70
N LEU A 7 -21.12 -14.42 -5.38
CA LEU A 7 -20.05 -14.54 -4.38
C LEU A 7 -19.96 -15.94 -3.77
N GLU A 8 -18.72 -16.41 -3.57
CA GLU A 8 -18.45 -17.67 -2.89
C GLU A 8 -18.51 -17.46 -1.36
N TYR A 9 -18.08 -16.30 -0.85
CA TYR A 9 -18.21 -15.92 0.56
C TYR A 9 -18.62 -14.44 0.73
N CYS A 10 -19.72 -14.22 1.46
CA CYS A 10 -20.15 -12.91 1.95
C CYS A 10 -19.29 -12.39 3.11
N ILE A 11 -19.46 -11.11 3.48
CA ILE A 11 -18.71 -10.40 4.53
C ILE A 11 -18.66 -11.13 5.89
N ASP A 12 -19.76 -11.79 6.27
CA ASP A 12 -19.91 -12.48 7.55
C ASP A 12 -19.67 -13.99 7.47
N SER A 13 -19.59 -14.54 6.26
CA SER A 13 -19.24 -15.95 6.05
C SER A 13 -17.73 -16.09 5.89
N ASN A 14 -17.14 -17.09 6.54
CA ASN A 14 -15.71 -17.31 6.50
C ASN A 14 -15.41 -18.63 5.77
N PRO A 15 -14.36 -18.66 4.92
CA PRO A 15 -13.84 -19.90 4.39
C PRO A 15 -13.34 -20.82 5.50
N SER A 16 -12.99 -22.06 5.14
CA SER A 16 -12.22 -22.92 6.04
C SER A 16 -10.94 -22.21 6.51
N TRP A 17 -10.39 -22.62 7.65
CA TRP A 17 -9.18 -21.98 8.19
C TRP A 17 -8.00 -22.05 7.21
N GLY A 18 -7.79 -23.19 6.55
CA GLY A 18 -6.72 -23.35 5.56
C GLY A 18 -6.86 -22.41 4.37
N GLU A 19 -8.06 -22.30 3.80
CA GLU A 19 -8.33 -21.38 2.69
C GLU A 19 -8.21 -19.91 3.13
N SER A 20 -8.69 -19.58 4.33
CA SER A 20 -8.60 -18.22 4.86
C SER A 20 -7.16 -17.77 5.05
N ILE A 21 -6.28 -18.69 5.48
CA ILE A 21 -4.84 -18.45 5.61
C ILE A 21 -4.21 -18.24 4.23
N ALA A 22 -4.50 -19.11 3.26
CA ALA A 22 -3.96 -18.99 1.90
C ALA A 22 -4.39 -17.70 1.20
N LEU A 23 -5.68 -17.34 1.30
CA LEU A 23 -6.20 -16.09 0.73
C LEU A 23 -5.68 -14.86 1.47
N GLY A 24 -5.54 -14.93 2.80
CA GLY A 24 -4.94 -13.86 3.58
C GLY A 24 -3.49 -13.61 3.19
N PHE A 25 -2.73 -14.68 2.94
CA PHE A 25 -1.36 -14.60 2.43
C PHE A 25 -1.30 -13.99 1.02
N GLN A 26 -2.26 -14.28 0.16
CA GLN A 26 -2.36 -13.67 -1.18
C GLN A 26 -2.62 -12.15 -1.12
N HIS A 27 -3.53 -11.70 -0.26
CA HIS A 27 -3.73 -10.27 -0.01
C HIS A 27 -2.48 -9.58 0.56
N TYR A 28 -1.74 -10.27 1.43
CA TYR A 28 -0.46 -9.80 1.93
C TYR A 28 0.58 -9.62 0.82
N ILE A 29 0.80 -10.62 -0.04
CA ILE A 29 1.76 -10.54 -1.14
C ILE A 29 1.44 -9.38 -2.09
N LEU A 30 0.15 -9.15 -2.36
CA LEU A 30 -0.27 -8.05 -3.20
C LEU A 30 0.05 -6.69 -2.55
N ALA A 31 -0.26 -6.54 -1.25
CA ALA A 31 0.08 -5.33 -0.49
C ALA A 31 1.60 -5.09 -0.42
N LEU A 32 2.41 -6.16 -0.33
CA LEU A 32 3.87 -6.09 -0.27
C LEU A 32 4.47 -5.38 -1.48
N GLY A 33 3.89 -5.53 -2.67
CA GLY A 33 4.35 -4.88 -3.90
C GLY A 33 4.48 -3.37 -3.75
N THR A 34 3.40 -2.71 -3.36
CA THR A 34 3.40 -1.24 -3.11
C THR A 34 4.29 -0.84 -1.93
N ALA A 35 4.32 -1.65 -0.87
CA ALA A 35 5.14 -1.41 0.32
C ALA A 35 6.65 -1.47 0.04
N VAL A 36 7.08 -2.26 -0.96
CA VAL A 36 8.48 -2.33 -1.39
C VAL A 36 8.80 -1.31 -2.47
N MET A 37 7.89 -1.06 -3.41
CA MET A 37 8.10 -0.13 -4.53
C MET A 37 8.33 1.30 -4.06
N ILE A 38 7.52 1.79 -3.12
CA ILE A 38 7.59 3.17 -2.63
C ILE A 38 8.97 3.50 -2.03
N PRO A 39 9.48 2.74 -1.03
CA PRO A 39 10.80 3.01 -0.46
C PRO A 39 11.95 2.73 -1.42
N THR A 40 11.80 1.73 -2.30
CA THR A 40 12.83 1.41 -3.31
C THR A 40 13.09 2.59 -4.24
N PHE A 41 12.04 3.36 -4.57
CA PHE A 41 12.14 4.55 -5.39
C PHE A 41 12.66 5.77 -4.61
N LEU A 42 12.11 6.04 -3.43
CA LEU A 42 12.36 7.30 -2.71
C LEU A 42 13.60 7.30 -1.81
N VAL A 43 13.92 6.19 -1.15
CA VAL A 43 15.03 6.15 -0.17
C VAL A 43 16.39 6.48 -0.82
N PRO A 44 16.73 5.97 -2.01
CA PRO A 44 17.99 6.34 -2.67
C PRO A 44 18.07 7.84 -3.01
N LEU A 45 16.95 8.46 -3.38
CA LEU A 45 16.91 9.90 -3.72
C LEU A 45 17.17 10.78 -2.50
N MET A 46 16.86 10.28 -1.31
CA MET A 46 17.12 10.94 -0.03
C MET A 46 18.57 10.77 0.45
N GLY A 47 19.37 9.88 -0.17
CA GLY A 47 20.70 9.49 0.31
C GLY A 47 20.71 8.29 1.26
N GLY A 48 19.59 7.55 1.37
CA GLY A 48 19.50 6.38 2.26
C GLY A 48 20.13 5.12 1.66
N ASP A 49 20.74 4.31 2.53
CA ASP A 49 21.37 3.04 2.15
C ASP A 49 20.36 1.87 2.05
N HIS A 50 20.80 0.70 1.59
CA HIS A 50 20.05 -0.55 1.60
C HIS A 50 19.48 -0.88 2.99
N GLY A 51 20.25 -0.63 4.05
CA GLY A 51 19.77 -0.80 5.43
C GLY A 51 18.62 0.16 5.78
N ASP A 52 18.68 1.42 5.36
CA ASP A 52 17.59 2.38 5.53
C ASP A 52 16.34 1.96 4.75
N LYS A 53 16.53 1.49 3.52
CA LYS A 53 15.46 1.00 2.65
C LYS A 53 14.69 -0.15 3.31
N VAL A 54 15.38 -1.17 3.80
CA VAL A 54 14.77 -2.29 4.54
C VAL A 54 13.97 -1.77 5.74
N ARG A 55 14.56 -0.87 6.53
CA ARG A 55 13.90 -0.30 7.71
C ARG A 55 12.60 0.43 7.37
N VAL A 56 12.59 1.22 6.28
CA VAL A 56 11.37 1.89 5.81
C VAL A 56 10.33 0.88 5.32
N VAL A 57 10.73 -0.14 4.55
CA VAL A 57 9.81 -1.21 4.09
C VAL A 57 9.15 -1.93 5.27
N GLN A 58 9.94 -2.34 6.27
CA GLN A 58 9.42 -2.99 7.48
C GLN A 58 8.42 -2.09 8.21
N THR A 59 8.77 -0.82 8.39
CA THR A 59 7.93 0.13 9.11
C THR A 59 6.62 0.39 8.37
N LEU A 60 6.69 0.59 7.05
CA LEU A 60 5.53 0.79 6.20
C LEU A 60 4.61 -0.43 6.26
N LEU A 61 5.14 -1.64 6.14
CA LEU A 61 4.36 -2.88 6.21
C LEU A 61 3.71 -3.07 7.59
N PHE A 62 4.44 -2.79 8.68
CA PHE A 62 3.93 -2.89 10.05
C PHE A 62 2.72 -1.97 10.28
N VAL A 63 2.85 -0.70 9.88
CA VAL A 63 1.79 0.30 10.03
C VAL A 63 0.63 0.04 9.08
N GLN A 64 0.88 -0.47 7.86
CA GLN A 64 -0.19 -0.95 6.97
C GLN A 64 -1.02 -2.07 7.61
N GLY A 65 -0.36 -3.02 8.28
CA GLY A 65 -1.03 -4.07 9.05
C GLY A 65 -1.91 -3.51 10.16
N ILE A 66 -1.38 -2.60 10.97
CA ILE A 66 -2.13 -1.90 12.03
C ILE A 66 -3.33 -1.14 11.45
N ASN A 67 -3.12 -0.36 10.39
CA ASN A 67 -4.17 0.44 9.75
C ASN A 67 -5.26 -0.45 9.13
N THR A 68 -4.88 -1.59 8.55
CA THR A 68 -5.84 -2.57 8.02
C THR A 68 -6.69 -3.18 9.13
N LEU A 69 -6.10 -3.51 10.29
CA LEU A 69 -6.86 -3.98 11.45
C LEU A 69 -7.82 -2.90 11.97
N ILE A 70 -7.34 -1.68 12.15
CA ILE A 70 -8.17 -0.56 12.61
C ILE A 70 -9.35 -0.33 11.65
N GLN A 71 -9.11 -0.39 10.34
CA GLN A 71 -10.15 -0.15 9.34
C GLN A 71 -11.20 -1.27 9.31
N THR A 72 -10.77 -2.52 9.44
CA THR A 72 -11.65 -3.69 9.43
C THR A 72 -12.43 -3.87 10.74
N LEU A 73 -11.91 -3.38 11.88
CA LEU A 73 -12.56 -3.48 13.19
C LEU A 73 -13.44 -2.25 13.50
N PHE A 74 -12.90 -1.04 13.37
CA PHE A 74 -13.53 0.20 13.83
C PHE A 74 -13.92 1.15 12.70
N GLY A 75 -13.23 1.09 11.56
CA GLY A 75 -13.46 1.92 10.38
C GLY A 75 -14.75 1.60 9.64
N THR A 76 -14.64 1.31 8.35
CA THR A 76 -15.78 0.90 7.52
C THR A 76 -16.25 -0.52 7.82
N ARG A 77 -15.39 -1.34 8.43
CA ARG A 77 -15.61 -2.79 8.60
C ARG A 77 -15.82 -3.55 7.28
N LEU A 78 -15.42 -2.96 6.17
CA LEU A 78 -15.41 -3.63 4.87
C LEU A 78 -14.14 -4.48 4.72
N PRO A 79 -14.14 -5.52 3.87
CA PRO A 79 -12.96 -6.32 3.57
C PRO A 79 -11.98 -5.53 2.67
N THR A 80 -11.36 -4.50 3.23
CA THR A 80 -10.43 -3.60 2.52
C THR A 80 -9.07 -3.58 3.21
N VAL A 81 -8.01 -3.81 2.44
CA VAL A 81 -6.63 -3.62 2.86
C VAL A 81 -6.27 -2.14 2.76
N ILE A 82 -5.60 -1.61 3.79
CA ILE A 82 -5.03 -0.27 3.79
C ILE A 82 -3.54 -0.37 3.46
N GLY A 83 -3.14 0.25 2.36
CA GLY A 83 -1.78 0.25 1.82
C GLY A 83 -1.17 1.65 1.74
N GLY A 84 0.11 1.72 1.39
CA GLY A 84 0.79 2.98 1.07
C GLY A 84 0.19 3.59 -0.21
N SER A 85 0.04 4.91 -0.25
CA SER A 85 -0.56 5.59 -1.40
C SER A 85 0.49 6.26 -2.28
N TYR A 86 0.32 6.12 -3.60
CA TYR A 86 1.14 6.82 -4.58
C TYR A 86 0.82 8.32 -4.68
N ALA A 87 -0.32 8.76 -4.15
CA ALA A 87 -0.68 10.19 -4.09
C ALA A 87 0.39 11.02 -3.36
N PHE A 88 1.11 10.39 -2.43
CA PHE A 88 2.16 11.03 -1.62
C PHE A 88 3.50 11.12 -2.36
N MET A 89 3.70 10.43 -3.49
CA MET A 89 4.99 10.46 -4.19
C MET A 89 5.38 11.86 -4.64
N VAL A 90 4.44 12.60 -5.24
CA VAL A 90 4.70 13.96 -5.75
C VAL A 90 5.10 14.93 -4.63
N PRO A 91 4.35 15.09 -3.53
CA PRO A 91 4.78 15.98 -2.47
C PRO A 91 6.04 15.51 -1.75
N ILE A 92 6.26 14.20 -1.59
CA ILE A 92 7.53 13.71 -1.03
C ILE A 92 8.70 14.08 -1.94
N MET A 93 8.57 13.91 -3.25
CA MET A 93 9.57 14.36 -4.21
C MET A 93 9.82 15.85 -4.11
N SER A 94 8.78 16.66 -3.91
CA SER A 94 8.95 18.11 -3.66
C SER A 94 9.75 18.39 -2.39
N ILE A 95 9.54 17.62 -1.31
CA ILE A 95 10.30 17.76 -0.07
C ILE A 95 11.76 17.36 -0.30
N ILE A 96 12.01 16.24 -0.99
CA ILE A 96 13.37 15.74 -1.27
C ILE A 96 14.19 16.78 -2.06
N HIS A 97 13.56 17.50 -2.99
CA HIS A 97 14.21 18.52 -3.81
C HIS A 97 14.22 19.92 -3.16
N ASP A 98 13.86 20.05 -1.89
CA ASP A 98 13.97 21.32 -1.19
C ASP A 98 15.45 21.78 -1.15
N PRO A 99 15.76 23.02 -1.58
CA PRO A 99 17.09 23.61 -1.44
C PRO A 99 17.72 23.47 -0.05
N ALA A 100 16.91 23.50 1.03
CA ALA A 100 17.41 23.34 2.39
C ALA A 100 17.94 21.93 2.67
N LEU A 101 17.33 20.91 2.08
CA LEU A 101 17.71 19.50 2.26
C LEU A 101 18.80 19.06 1.28
N THR A 102 18.73 19.54 0.03
CA THR A 102 19.71 19.20 -1.03
C THR A 102 21.09 19.80 -0.78
N ARG A 103 21.20 20.87 0.01
CA ARG A 103 22.49 21.46 0.43
C ARG A 103 23.27 20.60 1.44
N ILE A 104 22.65 19.58 2.02
CA ILE A 104 23.31 18.69 2.98
C ILE A 104 24.23 17.74 2.21
N GLU A 105 25.55 17.89 2.40
CA GLU A 105 26.58 17.09 1.74
C GLU A 105 26.59 15.63 2.23
N ASP A 106 26.32 15.40 3.52
CA ASP A 106 26.25 14.05 4.11
C ASP A 106 24.93 13.36 3.70
N ASP A 107 25.06 12.29 2.91
CA ASP A 107 23.94 11.50 2.39
C ASP A 107 23.05 10.92 3.50
N HIS A 108 23.64 10.41 4.58
CA HIS A 108 22.84 9.80 5.65
C HIS A 108 22.12 10.86 6.47
N LEU A 109 22.76 12.00 6.72
CA LEU A 109 22.12 13.14 7.38
C LEU A 109 20.99 13.74 6.52
N ARG A 110 21.19 13.81 5.20
CA ARG A 110 20.16 14.23 4.24
C ARG A 110 18.97 13.28 4.27
N PHE A 111 19.21 11.97 4.35
CA PHE A 111 18.16 10.98 4.48
C PHE A 111 17.36 11.18 5.77
N LEU A 112 18.01 11.27 6.92
CA LEU A 112 17.34 11.47 8.20
C LEU A 112 16.55 12.78 8.24
N SER A 113 17.11 13.88 7.73
CA SER A 113 16.45 15.19 7.69
C SER A 113 15.23 15.17 6.78
N SER A 114 15.33 14.53 5.62
CA SER A 114 14.22 14.37 4.69
C SER A 114 13.11 13.48 5.27
N MET A 115 13.47 12.40 5.95
CA MET A 115 12.50 11.55 6.67
C MET A 115 11.74 12.33 7.74
N ARG A 116 12.45 13.13 8.54
CA ARG A 116 11.85 13.96 9.60
C ARG A 116 10.91 15.04 9.05
N ALA A 117 11.24 15.61 7.89
CA ALA A 117 10.39 16.57 7.18
C ALA A 117 9.10 15.90 6.68
N VAL A 118 9.22 14.73 6.04
CA VAL A 118 8.05 13.94 5.61
C VAL A 118 7.18 13.53 6.81
N GLN A 119 7.78 13.12 7.93
CA GLN A 119 7.05 12.79 9.15
C GLN A 119 6.24 13.96 9.68
N GLY A 120 6.84 15.15 9.79
CA GLY A 120 6.14 16.34 10.28
C GLY A 120 5.00 16.75 9.34
N ALA A 121 5.25 16.73 8.04
CA ALA A 121 4.24 17.03 7.02
C ALA A 121 3.06 16.03 7.04
N LEU A 122 3.33 14.73 7.23
CA LEU A 122 2.29 13.69 7.37
C LEU A 122 1.46 13.89 8.65
N ILE A 123 2.11 14.19 9.78
CA ILE A 123 1.41 14.45 11.05
C ILE A 123 0.44 15.63 10.90
N VAL A 124 0.91 16.75 10.35
CA VAL A 124 0.06 17.95 10.16
C VAL A 124 -1.06 17.67 9.16
N SER A 125 -0.75 17.09 8.00
CA SER A 125 -1.75 16.82 6.97
C SER A 125 -2.81 15.79 7.41
N SER A 126 -2.47 14.84 8.29
CA SER A 126 -3.42 13.88 8.84
C SER A 126 -4.57 14.53 9.61
N SER A 127 -4.32 15.68 10.25
CA SER A 127 -5.33 16.40 11.03
C SER A 127 -6.56 16.77 10.18
N ILE A 128 -6.37 17.10 8.92
CA ILE A 128 -7.45 17.43 7.98
C ILE A 128 -8.36 16.24 7.77
N GLN A 129 -7.79 15.06 7.55
CA GLN A 129 -8.57 13.85 7.30
C GLN A 129 -9.30 13.37 8.56
N ILE A 130 -8.68 13.53 9.73
CA ILE A 130 -9.30 13.27 11.03
C ILE A 130 -10.49 14.21 11.24
N ILE A 131 -10.29 15.52 11.05
CA ILE A 131 -11.35 16.53 11.21
C ILE A 131 -12.47 16.28 10.22
N LEU A 132 -12.19 16.16 8.92
CA LEU A 132 -13.22 15.93 7.89
C LEU A 132 -13.97 14.60 8.06
N GLY A 133 -13.27 13.55 8.52
CA GLY A 133 -13.85 12.24 8.75
C GLY A 133 -14.78 12.20 9.95
N TYR A 134 -14.32 12.67 11.12
CA TYR A 134 -15.12 12.60 12.36
C TYR A 134 -16.20 13.69 12.45
N SER A 135 -15.98 14.86 11.85
CA SER A 135 -17.02 15.92 11.77
C SER A 135 -18.20 15.57 10.85
N GLN A 136 -18.15 14.44 10.14
CA GLN A 136 -19.13 14.05 9.14
C GLN A 136 -19.24 15.00 7.94
N LEU A 137 -18.35 15.99 7.82
CA LEU A 137 -18.29 16.87 6.64
C LEU A 137 -18.05 16.05 5.37
N TRP A 138 -17.22 15.01 5.45
CA TRP A 138 -17.02 14.11 4.33
C TRP A 138 -18.27 13.30 3.96
N ALA A 139 -19.15 12.99 4.92
CA ALA A 139 -20.43 12.34 4.62
C ALA A 139 -21.30 13.21 3.70
N ILE A 140 -21.20 14.53 3.80
CA ILE A 140 -21.92 15.47 2.94
C ILE A 140 -21.24 15.54 1.56
N CYS A 141 -19.92 15.75 1.54
CA CYS A 141 -19.13 15.84 0.30
C CYS A 141 -19.23 14.57 -0.55
N SER A 142 -19.15 13.39 0.07
CA SER A 142 -19.18 12.10 -0.61
C SER A 142 -20.50 11.78 -1.33
N ARG A 143 -21.58 12.53 -1.06
CA ARG A 143 -22.84 12.49 -1.82
C ARG A 143 -22.71 13.15 -3.19
N PHE A 144 -21.89 14.19 -3.31
CA PHE A 144 -21.65 14.89 -4.58
C PHE A 144 -20.69 14.11 -5.49
N PHE A 145 -19.81 13.29 -4.91
CA PHE A 145 -18.95 12.41 -5.69
C PHE A 145 -19.73 11.20 -6.22
N SER A 146 -20.25 11.35 -7.44
CA SER A 146 -20.75 10.23 -8.24
C SER A 146 -19.58 9.33 -8.69
N PRO A 147 -19.85 8.05 -9.04
CA PRO A 147 -18.84 7.18 -9.62
C PRO A 147 -18.13 7.79 -10.83
N LEU A 148 -18.83 8.64 -11.61
CA LEU A 148 -18.27 9.33 -12.77
C LEU A 148 -17.16 10.34 -12.42
N GLY A 149 -17.20 10.94 -11.22
CA GLY A 149 -16.14 11.83 -10.74
C GLY A 149 -14.96 11.09 -10.09
N MET A 150 -15.21 9.92 -9.49
CA MET A 150 -14.16 9.13 -8.82
C MET A 150 -13.32 8.31 -9.81
N VAL A 151 -13.95 7.75 -10.85
CA VAL A 151 -13.29 6.87 -11.80
C VAL A 151 -12.09 7.53 -12.49
N PRO A 152 -12.15 8.78 -12.99
CA PRO A 152 -10.98 9.43 -13.59
C PRO A 152 -9.82 9.59 -12.61
N VAL A 153 -10.09 9.97 -11.35
CA VAL A 153 -9.05 10.14 -10.32
C VAL A 153 -8.36 8.81 -10.01
N ILE A 154 -9.14 7.76 -9.81
CA ILE A 154 -8.62 6.41 -9.54
C ILE A 154 -7.89 5.86 -10.77
N SER A 155 -8.42 6.12 -11.98
CA SER A 155 -7.80 5.69 -13.22
C SER A 155 -6.48 6.42 -13.46
N LEU A 156 -6.37 7.71 -13.18
CA LEU A 156 -5.10 8.46 -13.28
C LEU A 156 -4.04 7.91 -12.32
N LEU A 157 -4.42 7.56 -11.09
CA LEU A 157 -3.52 6.90 -10.13
C LEU A 157 -3.11 5.50 -10.61
N GLY A 158 -4.06 4.72 -11.14
CA GLY A 158 -3.82 3.38 -11.69
C GLY A 158 -3.03 3.39 -13.01
N PHE A 159 -3.24 4.38 -13.88
CA PHE A 159 -2.49 4.55 -15.13
C PHE A 159 -1.04 4.97 -14.86
N GLY A 160 -0.78 5.72 -13.77
CA GLY A 160 0.58 5.98 -13.28
C GLY A 160 1.34 4.72 -12.83
N LEU A 161 0.63 3.62 -12.52
CA LEU A 161 1.21 2.28 -12.33
C LEU A 161 1.34 1.52 -13.66
N PHE A 162 0.37 1.67 -14.56
CA PHE A 162 0.37 1.04 -15.89
C PHE A 162 1.57 1.50 -16.75
N ASP A 163 1.92 2.79 -16.70
CA ASP A 163 3.08 3.36 -17.41
C ASP A 163 4.44 2.87 -16.85
N ARG A 164 4.44 2.31 -15.63
CA ARG A 164 5.64 1.73 -15.00
C ARG A 164 5.68 0.20 -15.03
N GLY A 165 4.53 -0.44 -15.24
CA GLY A 165 4.35 -1.87 -15.02
C GLY A 165 4.37 -2.74 -16.28
N PHE A 166 3.76 -2.30 -17.40
CA PHE A 166 3.77 -3.10 -18.64
C PHE A 166 3.10 -2.44 -19.85
N PRO A 167 3.68 -2.63 -21.06
CA PRO A 167 2.86 -3.15 -22.17
C PRO A 167 3.64 -4.03 -23.17
N VAL A 168 3.69 -5.38 -23.03
CA VAL A 168 4.12 -6.26 -24.17
C VAL A 168 3.45 -7.66 -24.27
N TYR A 169 3.05 -8.39 -23.21
CA TYR A 169 2.82 -9.85 -23.34
C TYR A 169 1.39 -10.40 -23.56
N LEU A 170 0.32 -9.61 -23.51
CA LEU A 170 -1.05 -10.19 -23.47
C LEU A 170 -1.82 -10.23 -24.81
N LYS A 171 -1.15 -10.18 -25.97
CA LYS A 171 -1.87 -10.22 -27.25
C LYS A 171 -2.27 -11.63 -27.73
N ASN A 172 -1.72 -12.72 -27.17
CA ASN A 172 -1.82 -14.05 -27.78
C ASN A 172 -2.27 -15.23 -26.89
N PHE A 173 -2.76 -15.03 -25.65
CA PHE A 173 -3.16 -16.15 -24.79
C PHE A 173 -4.68 -16.21 -24.54
N HIS A 174 -5.31 -17.26 -25.06
CA HIS A 174 -6.67 -17.66 -24.66
C HIS A 174 -6.59 -18.51 -23.38
N PHE A 175 -7.00 -17.95 -22.24
CA PHE A 175 -7.10 -18.69 -20.98
C PHE A 175 -8.31 -19.64 -21.00
N ARG A 176 -8.06 -20.92 -20.76
CA ARG A 176 -9.10 -21.93 -20.49
C ARG A 176 -9.55 -21.74 -19.04
N GLN A 177 -10.86 -21.56 -18.81
CA GLN A 177 -11.43 -21.31 -17.49
C GLN A 177 -11.23 -22.52 -16.57
N LEU A 178 -10.29 -22.42 -15.63
CA LEU A 178 -10.09 -23.36 -14.54
C LEU A 178 -10.25 -22.57 -13.23
N PRO A 179 -11.26 -22.86 -12.40
CA PRO A 179 -11.62 -22.03 -11.24
C PRO A 179 -10.50 -21.92 -10.19
N VAL A 180 -9.61 -22.92 -10.09
CA VAL A 180 -8.43 -22.88 -9.21
C VAL A 180 -7.37 -21.88 -9.69
N LEU A 181 -7.21 -21.74 -11.01
CA LEU A 181 -6.24 -20.82 -11.61
C LEU A 181 -6.65 -19.36 -11.42
N GLU A 182 -7.95 -19.04 -11.43
CA GLU A 182 -8.43 -17.66 -11.16
C GLU A 182 -8.28 -17.27 -9.69
N ARG A 183 -8.51 -18.21 -8.75
CA ARG A 183 -8.48 -17.93 -7.31
C ARG A 183 -7.05 -17.69 -6.80
N PHE A 184 -6.07 -18.46 -7.28
CA PHE A 184 -4.65 -18.36 -6.88
C PHE A 184 -3.72 -17.82 -7.98
N ALA A 185 -4.28 -17.16 -9.01
CA ALA A 185 -3.53 -16.66 -10.17
C ALA A 185 -2.27 -15.88 -9.78
N LEU A 186 -2.39 -15.02 -8.76
CA LEU A 186 -1.28 -14.20 -8.26
C LEU A 186 -0.17 -15.02 -7.63
N LEU A 187 -0.49 -16.02 -6.80
CA LEU A 187 0.52 -16.85 -6.17
C LEU A 187 1.29 -17.68 -7.21
N ILE A 188 0.55 -18.22 -8.19
CA ILE A 188 1.12 -19.00 -9.27
C ILE A 188 2.00 -18.11 -10.16
N SER A 189 1.52 -16.92 -10.55
CA SER A 189 2.29 -16.01 -11.40
C SER A 189 3.57 -15.51 -10.73
N VAL A 190 3.50 -15.11 -9.46
CA VAL A 190 4.67 -14.68 -8.69
C VAL A 190 5.69 -15.83 -8.57
N THR A 191 5.23 -17.05 -8.28
CA THR A 191 6.11 -18.22 -8.16
C THR A 191 6.81 -18.53 -9.50
N VAL A 192 6.07 -18.51 -10.60
CA VAL A 192 6.62 -18.77 -11.95
C VAL A 192 7.62 -17.68 -12.36
N ILE A 193 7.29 -16.40 -12.16
CA ILE A 193 8.17 -15.29 -12.48
C ILE A 193 9.47 -15.39 -11.67
N TRP A 194 9.36 -15.69 -10.38
CA TRP A 194 10.52 -15.78 -9.49
C TRP A 194 11.40 -16.99 -9.83
N ALA A 195 10.81 -18.15 -10.12
CA ALA A 195 11.53 -19.33 -10.58
C ALA A 195 12.27 -19.08 -11.90
N TYR A 196 11.61 -18.41 -12.85
CA TYR A 196 12.21 -18.03 -14.13
C TYR A 196 13.35 -17.02 -13.96
N ALA A 197 13.16 -15.99 -13.12
CA ALA A 197 14.20 -15.01 -12.81
C ALA A 197 15.41 -15.65 -12.12
N HIS A 198 15.19 -16.60 -11.21
CA HIS A 198 16.26 -17.34 -10.55
C HIS A 198 17.04 -18.20 -11.56
N LEU A 199 16.35 -18.90 -12.46
CA LEU A 199 16.99 -19.70 -13.52
C LEU A 199 17.81 -18.84 -14.49
N LEU A 200 17.30 -17.67 -14.89
CA LEU A 200 18.05 -16.72 -15.72
C LEU A 200 19.26 -16.12 -15.00
N THR A 201 19.15 -15.90 -13.68
CA THR A 201 20.28 -15.44 -12.87
C THR A 201 21.34 -16.53 -12.74
N ALA A 202 20.95 -17.77 -12.45
CA ALA A 202 21.84 -18.92 -12.28
C ALA A 202 22.52 -19.32 -13.60
N SER A 203 21.81 -19.25 -14.72
CA SER A 203 22.38 -19.50 -16.06
C SER A 203 23.34 -18.41 -16.54
N GLY A 204 23.47 -17.30 -15.80
CA GLY A 204 24.41 -16.23 -16.09
C GLY A 204 23.97 -15.27 -17.21
N ALA A 205 22.70 -15.31 -17.62
CA ALA A 205 22.14 -14.48 -18.70
C ALA A 205 22.36 -12.96 -18.48
N TYR A 206 22.51 -12.54 -17.22
CA TYR A 206 22.70 -11.14 -16.84
C TYR A 206 24.16 -10.74 -16.56
N LYS A 207 25.14 -11.65 -16.64
CA LYS A 207 26.55 -11.36 -16.26
C LYS A 207 27.22 -10.26 -17.09
N HIS A 208 26.77 -10.02 -18.33
CA HIS A 208 27.37 -9.05 -19.26
C HIS A 208 26.40 -7.94 -19.66
N ARG A 209 25.36 -7.71 -18.86
CA ARG A 209 24.38 -6.64 -19.09
C ARG A 209 24.74 -5.38 -18.27
N PRO A 210 24.22 -4.19 -18.62
CA PRO A 210 24.45 -2.97 -17.86
C PRO A 210 24.07 -3.14 -16.38
N ASP A 211 24.74 -2.43 -15.47
CA ASP A 211 24.51 -2.57 -14.02
C ASP A 211 23.06 -2.27 -13.61
N LEU A 212 22.38 -1.37 -14.32
CA LEU A 212 20.95 -1.11 -14.13
C LEU A 212 20.08 -2.36 -14.39
N THR A 213 20.37 -3.09 -15.48
CA THR A 213 19.68 -4.34 -15.81
C THR A 213 20.03 -5.44 -14.81
N GLN A 214 21.30 -5.50 -14.38
CA GLN A 214 21.73 -6.45 -13.36
C GLN A 214 21.08 -6.18 -11.99
N GLY A 215 20.89 -4.92 -11.62
CA GLY A 215 20.24 -4.52 -10.36
C GLY A 215 18.75 -4.83 -10.34
N ASN A 216 18.04 -4.62 -11.44
CA ASN A 216 16.59 -4.82 -11.51
C ASN A 216 16.16 -6.28 -11.76
N CYS A 217 16.94 -7.04 -12.51
CA CYS A 217 16.51 -8.37 -13.00
C CYS A 217 17.15 -9.55 -12.26
N ARG A 218 18.26 -9.35 -11.54
CA ARG A 218 18.92 -10.45 -10.83
C ARG A 218 18.35 -10.65 -9.44
N THR A 219 18.21 -11.91 -9.05
CA THR A 219 17.68 -12.29 -7.73
C THR A 219 18.70 -12.16 -6.59
N ASP A 220 20.00 -12.05 -6.89
CA ASP A 220 21.09 -12.05 -5.92
C ASP A 220 21.62 -10.65 -5.53
N ARG A 221 21.19 -9.58 -6.21
CA ARG A 221 21.70 -8.21 -6.01
C ARG A 221 20.79 -7.27 -5.22
N ALA A 222 19.70 -7.76 -4.65
CA ALA A 222 18.80 -6.90 -3.88
C ALA A 222 19.44 -6.39 -2.57
N TYR A 223 20.42 -7.11 -2.00
CA TYR A 223 21.08 -6.87 -0.70
C TYR A 223 20.14 -6.68 0.50
N LEU A 224 18.82 -6.81 0.32
CA LEU A 224 17.81 -6.64 1.36
C LEU A 224 17.96 -7.69 2.47
N ILE A 225 18.14 -8.96 2.09
CA ILE A 225 18.25 -10.09 3.04
C ILE A 225 19.56 -10.03 3.85
N SER A 226 20.65 -9.56 3.24
CA SER A 226 21.94 -9.40 3.91
C SER A 226 21.98 -8.21 4.85
N ALA A 227 21.26 -7.13 4.52
CA ALA A 227 21.22 -5.90 5.33
C ALA A 227 20.19 -5.96 6.48
N ALA A 228 19.24 -6.90 6.43
CA ALA A 228 18.16 -6.96 7.41
C ALA A 228 18.54 -7.74 8.69
N PRO A 229 18.27 -7.17 9.89
CA PRO A 229 18.30 -7.94 11.13
C PRO A 229 17.15 -8.97 11.15
N TRP A 230 17.39 -10.12 11.79
CA TRP A 230 16.40 -11.21 11.88
C TRP A 230 15.09 -10.77 12.54
N ILE A 231 15.16 -10.04 13.65
CA ILE A 231 14.00 -9.51 14.37
C ILE A 231 14.22 -8.02 14.56
N LYS A 232 13.27 -7.21 14.09
CA LYS A 232 13.24 -5.78 14.36
C LYS A 232 11.80 -5.32 14.53
N ILE A 233 11.50 -4.69 15.67
CA ILE A 233 10.19 -4.11 15.93
C ILE A 233 10.25 -2.62 15.55
N PRO A 234 9.46 -2.14 14.57
CA PRO A 234 9.35 -0.71 14.29
C PRO A 234 8.81 0.04 15.50
N TYR A 235 9.37 1.22 15.78
CA TYR A 235 8.97 2.06 16.91
C TYR A 235 8.73 3.50 16.44
N PRO A 236 7.87 4.26 17.14
CA PRO A 236 7.58 5.64 16.77
C PRO A 236 8.84 6.52 16.88
N LEU A 237 8.95 7.51 15.99
CA LEU A 237 10.03 8.49 15.94
C LEU A 237 11.43 7.88 15.74
N GLN A 238 11.54 6.73 15.08
CA GLN A 238 12.82 6.05 14.84
C GLN A 238 13.85 6.85 14.02
N TRP A 239 13.40 7.87 13.29
CA TRP A 239 14.27 8.75 12.49
C TRP A 239 14.58 10.09 13.20
N GLY A 240 14.11 10.26 14.44
CA GLY A 240 14.25 11.49 15.22
C GLY A 240 12.95 12.31 15.33
N ALA A 241 13.05 13.48 15.97
CA ALA A 241 11.91 14.36 16.18
C ALA A 241 11.42 14.98 14.85
N PRO A 242 10.11 14.98 14.53
CA PRO A 242 9.59 15.50 13.26
C PRO A 242 9.91 16.99 13.11
N THR A 243 10.15 17.42 11.88
CA THR A 243 10.35 18.84 11.55
C THR A 243 9.14 19.37 10.82
N PHE A 244 8.67 20.54 11.22
CA PHE A 244 7.44 21.13 10.69
C PHE A 244 7.78 22.34 9.84
N ASP A 245 7.67 22.16 8.52
CA ASP A 245 7.73 23.26 7.56
C ASP A 245 6.36 23.46 6.90
N ALA A 246 5.92 24.70 6.80
CA ALA A 246 4.59 25.01 6.27
C ALA A 246 4.44 24.62 4.80
N GLY A 247 5.48 24.84 3.97
CA GLY A 247 5.47 24.49 2.56
C GLY A 247 5.35 22.99 2.35
N HIS A 248 6.10 22.20 3.13
CA HIS A 248 6.01 20.74 3.11
C HIS A 248 4.62 20.24 3.53
N CYS A 249 4.04 20.85 4.56
CA CYS A 249 2.71 20.52 5.05
C CYS A 249 1.64 20.77 3.97
N PHE A 250 1.64 21.93 3.30
CA PHE A 250 0.65 22.24 2.27
C PHE A 250 0.69 21.26 1.09
N GLY A 251 1.89 20.89 0.62
CA GLY A 251 2.02 19.87 -0.41
C GLY A 251 1.43 18.53 0.02
N MET A 252 1.67 18.14 1.28
CA MET A 252 1.16 16.88 1.83
C MET A 252 -0.36 16.88 2.03
N MET A 253 -0.95 18.03 2.39
CA MET A 253 -2.40 18.18 2.52
C MET A 253 -3.14 17.89 1.21
N ALA A 254 -2.58 18.29 0.07
CA ALA A 254 -3.15 17.97 -1.24
C ALA A 254 -3.19 16.45 -1.49
N ALA A 255 -2.11 15.73 -1.17
CA ALA A 255 -2.08 14.27 -1.29
C ALA A 255 -3.06 13.56 -0.36
N VAL A 256 -3.27 14.09 0.85
CA VAL A 256 -4.29 13.59 1.79
C VAL A 256 -5.70 13.71 1.19
N ILE A 257 -6.03 14.81 0.52
CA ILE A 257 -7.32 14.97 -0.16
C ILE A 257 -7.47 13.93 -1.29
N VAL A 258 -6.42 13.69 -2.08
CA VAL A 258 -6.44 12.68 -3.13
C VAL A 258 -6.64 11.28 -2.55
N SER A 259 -5.89 10.93 -1.50
CA SER A 259 -6.01 9.65 -0.77
C SER A 259 -7.41 9.43 -0.21
N LEU A 260 -8.07 10.51 0.23
CA LEU A 260 -9.42 10.49 0.74
C LEU A 260 -10.46 10.19 -0.37
N ILE A 261 -10.29 10.77 -1.57
CA ILE A 261 -11.14 10.46 -2.74
C ILE A 261 -10.92 9.01 -3.18
N GLU A 262 -9.66 8.59 -3.30
CA GLU A 262 -9.25 7.23 -3.65
C GLU A 262 -9.88 6.20 -2.70
N SER A 263 -9.78 6.44 -1.39
CA SER A 263 -10.33 5.54 -0.37
C SER A 263 -11.85 5.50 -0.38
N THR A 264 -12.51 6.62 -0.65
CA THR A 264 -13.98 6.64 -0.79
C THR A 264 -14.44 5.80 -1.99
N GLY A 265 -13.73 5.90 -3.11
CA GLY A 265 -13.96 5.04 -4.27
C GLY A 265 -13.68 3.57 -3.96
N GLY A 266 -12.58 3.29 -3.25
CA GLY A 266 -12.22 1.96 -2.78
C GLY A 266 -13.30 1.32 -1.91
N TYR A 267 -13.88 2.05 -0.95
CA TYR A 267 -14.98 1.55 -0.12
C TYR A 267 -16.24 1.26 -0.93
N LYS A 268 -16.63 2.15 -1.86
CA LYS A 268 -17.80 1.94 -2.73
C LYS A 268 -17.58 0.76 -3.70
N ALA A 269 -16.37 0.59 -4.21
CA ALA A 269 -16.00 -0.54 -5.05
C ALA A 269 -15.99 -1.86 -4.27
N ALA A 270 -15.34 -1.88 -3.10
CA ALA A 270 -15.29 -3.05 -2.23
C ALA A 270 -16.68 -3.50 -1.78
N SER A 271 -17.58 -2.57 -1.43
CA SER A 271 -18.95 -2.94 -1.08
C SER A 271 -19.71 -3.55 -2.26
N ARG A 272 -19.52 -3.01 -3.47
CA ARG A 272 -20.15 -3.55 -4.69
C ARG A 272 -19.60 -4.94 -5.04
N LEU A 273 -18.29 -5.13 -4.97
CA LEU A 273 -17.63 -6.41 -5.30
C LEU A 273 -17.85 -7.48 -4.22
N ALA A 274 -18.07 -7.08 -2.96
CA ALA A 274 -18.48 -7.98 -1.89
C ALA A 274 -20.00 -8.24 -1.85
N SER A 275 -20.76 -7.73 -2.83
CA SER A 275 -22.25 -7.67 -2.85
C SER A 275 -22.86 -7.23 -1.52
N ALA A 276 -22.21 -6.30 -0.84
CA ALA A 276 -22.74 -5.68 0.36
C ALA A 276 -23.66 -4.52 -0.01
N THR A 277 -24.58 -4.19 0.90
CA THR A 277 -25.37 -2.95 0.80
C THR A 277 -24.43 -1.75 0.69
N PRO A 278 -24.70 -0.78 -0.23
CA PRO A 278 -23.88 0.42 -0.35
C PRO A 278 -23.68 1.09 1.02
N PRO A 279 -22.43 1.41 1.40
CA PRO A 279 -22.13 1.93 2.73
C PRO A 279 -22.79 3.30 2.89
N PRO A 280 -23.53 3.53 3.98
CA PRO A 280 -24.12 4.83 4.23
C PRO A 280 -23.01 5.88 4.44
N ALA A 281 -23.31 7.13 4.13
CA ALA A 281 -22.32 8.21 4.12
C ALA A 281 -21.58 8.38 5.47
N HIS A 282 -22.24 8.10 6.59
CA HIS A 282 -21.61 8.18 7.91
C HIS A 282 -20.55 7.09 8.14
N VAL A 283 -20.74 5.89 7.56
CA VAL A 283 -19.73 4.81 7.61
C VAL A 283 -18.53 5.18 6.76
N LEU A 284 -18.74 5.78 5.58
CA LEU A 284 -17.66 6.30 4.74
C LEU A 284 -16.86 7.37 5.48
N SER A 285 -17.53 8.35 6.10
CA SER A 285 -16.87 9.40 6.86
C SER A 285 -16.10 8.86 8.08
N ARG A 286 -16.69 7.91 8.81
CA ARG A 286 -15.99 7.20 9.90
C ARG A 286 -14.75 6.47 9.40
N GLY A 287 -14.85 5.82 8.24
CA GLY A 287 -13.72 5.14 7.59
C GLY A 287 -12.59 6.11 7.23
N ILE A 288 -12.92 7.28 6.70
CA ILE A 288 -11.96 8.35 6.42
C ILE A 288 -11.34 8.90 7.72
N GLY A 289 -12.11 9.05 8.81
CA GLY A 289 -11.57 9.48 10.10
C GLY A 289 -10.51 8.52 10.65
N TRP A 290 -10.79 7.21 10.60
CA TRP A 290 -9.83 6.17 10.99
C TRP A 290 -8.62 6.08 10.06
N GLN A 291 -8.81 6.31 8.76
CA GLN A 291 -7.70 6.45 7.83
C GLN A 291 -6.82 7.65 8.18
N GLY A 292 -7.40 8.79 8.57
CA GLY A 292 -6.64 9.95 9.06
C GLY A 292 -5.78 9.60 10.29
N ILE A 293 -6.32 8.84 11.25
CA ILE A 293 -5.53 8.29 12.37
C ILE A 293 -4.41 7.38 11.84
N GLY A 294 -4.69 6.59 10.81
CA GLY A 294 -3.68 5.76 10.17
C GLY A 294 -2.55 6.57 9.51
N ILE A 295 -2.85 7.72 8.92
CA ILE A 295 -1.82 8.64 8.39
C ILE A 295 -1.03 9.28 9.53
N LEU A 296 -1.69 9.63 10.64
CA LEU A 296 -1.00 10.12 11.83
C LEU A 296 0.01 9.09 12.34
N LEU A 297 -0.39 7.82 12.47
CA LEU A 297 0.50 6.71 12.83
C LEU A 297 1.63 6.53 11.80
N SER A 298 1.32 6.70 10.52
CA SER A 298 2.27 6.64 9.41
C SER A 298 3.36 7.71 9.54
N GLY A 299 2.99 8.93 9.95
CA GLY A 299 3.92 10.02 10.25
C GLY A 299 4.69 9.79 11.55
N MET A 300 4.06 9.28 12.61
CA MET A 300 4.73 8.98 13.88
C MET A 300 5.80 7.90 13.73
N PHE A 301 5.51 6.79 13.06
CA PHE A 301 6.47 5.69 12.84
C PHE A 301 7.48 5.99 11.72
N GLY A 302 7.18 6.97 10.86
CA GLY A 302 8.04 7.33 9.75
C GLY A 302 8.04 6.28 8.65
N THR A 303 6.85 5.98 8.14
CA THR A 303 6.59 5.02 7.06
C THR A 303 6.89 5.56 5.65
N LEU A 304 7.38 6.80 5.56
CA LEU A 304 7.64 7.58 4.34
C LEU A 304 6.39 7.98 3.54
N SER A 305 5.34 7.16 3.47
CA SER A 305 4.10 7.47 2.74
C SER A 305 2.87 7.42 3.64
N GLY A 306 1.84 8.20 3.29
CA GLY A 306 0.52 8.08 3.89
C GLY A 306 -0.21 6.82 3.43
N CYS A 307 -1.41 6.60 3.98
CA CYS A 307 -2.19 5.39 3.73
C CYS A 307 -3.50 5.66 2.98
N THR A 308 -3.94 4.67 2.20
CA THR A 308 -5.18 4.67 1.40
C THR A 308 -5.72 3.25 1.26
N VAL A 309 -6.95 3.09 0.82
CA VAL A 309 -7.50 1.78 0.44
C VAL A 309 -6.74 1.26 -0.79
N SER A 310 -6.15 0.06 -0.67
CA SER A 310 -5.43 -0.58 -1.76
C SER A 310 -6.40 -1.01 -2.87
N ALA A 311 -6.39 -0.29 -3.99
CA ALA A 311 -7.21 -0.58 -5.16
C ALA A 311 -6.91 -1.98 -5.73
N GLU A 312 -5.65 -2.43 -5.66
CA GLU A 312 -5.22 -3.76 -6.09
C GLU A 312 -5.92 -4.86 -5.29
N ASN A 313 -5.98 -4.71 -3.96
CA ASN A 313 -6.67 -5.66 -3.09
C ASN A 313 -8.20 -5.65 -3.29
N VAL A 314 -8.77 -4.49 -3.62
CA VAL A 314 -10.18 -4.40 -4.02
C VAL A 314 -10.42 -5.09 -5.36
N GLY A 315 -9.50 -5.00 -6.31
CA GLY A 315 -9.54 -5.76 -7.56
C GLY A 315 -9.45 -7.27 -7.33
N LEU A 316 -8.56 -7.70 -6.42
CA LEU A 316 -8.41 -9.10 -6.04
C LEU A 316 -9.68 -9.68 -5.40
N LEU A 317 -10.38 -8.89 -4.58
CA LEU A 317 -11.70 -9.24 -4.04
C LEU A 317 -12.70 -9.53 -5.17
N GLY A 318 -12.71 -8.72 -6.24
CA GLY A 318 -13.58 -8.94 -7.40
C GLY A 318 -13.24 -10.20 -8.20
N SER A 319 -11.95 -10.54 -8.31
CA SER A 319 -11.49 -11.75 -9.01
C SER A 319 -11.75 -13.02 -8.20
N THR A 320 -11.46 -13.00 -6.90
CA THR A 320 -11.57 -14.18 -6.02
C THR A 320 -12.99 -14.41 -5.52
N ARG A 321 -13.84 -13.37 -5.55
CA ARG A 321 -15.23 -13.41 -5.05
C ARG A 321 -15.33 -13.82 -3.57
N VAL A 322 -14.30 -13.48 -2.77
CA VAL A 322 -14.25 -13.75 -1.33
C VAL A 322 -14.30 -12.44 -0.53
N GLY A 323 -15.49 -12.08 -0.05
CA GLY A 323 -15.74 -10.87 0.75
C GLY A 323 -15.43 -10.98 2.24
N SER A 324 -14.82 -12.08 2.70
CA SER A 324 -14.63 -12.36 4.13
C SER A 324 -13.70 -11.35 4.80
N ARG A 325 -14.16 -10.74 5.91
CA ARG A 325 -13.36 -9.83 6.73
C ARG A 325 -12.20 -10.54 7.43
N ARG A 326 -12.41 -11.80 7.82
CA ARG A 326 -11.39 -12.62 8.49
C ARG A 326 -10.15 -12.79 7.61
N VAL A 327 -10.34 -12.98 6.31
CA VAL A 327 -9.24 -13.10 5.34
C VAL A 327 -8.34 -11.85 5.36
N ILE A 328 -8.95 -10.67 5.36
CA ILE A 328 -8.22 -9.38 5.41
C ILE A 328 -7.52 -9.17 6.76
N GLN A 329 -8.15 -9.60 7.86
CA GLN A 329 -7.52 -9.56 9.19
C GLN A 329 -6.32 -10.52 9.29
N ILE A 330 -6.41 -11.71 8.68
CA ILE A 330 -5.27 -12.63 8.58
C ILE A 330 -4.16 -12.02 7.72
N ALA A 331 -4.50 -11.37 6.60
CA ALA A 331 -3.54 -10.63 5.78
C ALA A 331 -2.80 -9.55 6.61
N ALA A 332 -3.52 -8.83 7.47
CA ALA A 332 -2.91 -7.87 8.38
C ALA A 332 -2.01 -8.52 9.45
N GLY A 333 -2.38 -9.70 9.94
CA GLY A 333 -1.50 -10.52 10.77
C GLY A 333 -0.19 -10.88 10.06
N PHE A 334 -0.26 -11.28 8.78
CA PHE A 334 0.93 -11.53 7.97
C PHE A 334 1.77 -10.27 7.74
N MET A 335 1.14 -9.13 7.45
CA MET A 335 1.85 -7.84 7.32
C MET A 335 2.65 -7.52 8.59
N ILE A 336 2.04 -7.64 9.77
CA ILE A 336 2.71 -7.39 11.06
C ILE A 336 3.82 -8.43 11.29
N PHE A 337 3.53 -9.72 11.09
CA PHE A 337 4.49 -10.79 11.33
C PHE A 337 5.75 -10.66 10.45
N PHE A 338 5.58 -10.50 9.14
CA PHE A 338 6.69 -10.34 8.19
C PHE A 338 7.34 -8.96 8.24
N SER A 339 6.70 -7.96 8.84
CA SER A 339 7.39 -6.69 9.12
C SER A 339 8.40 -6.80 10.26
N ILE A 340 8.14 -7.69 11.23
CA ILE A 340 9.03 -7.93 12.38
C ILE A 340 10.19 -8.85 11.99
N LEU A 341 9.92 -9.85 11.15
CA LEU A 341 10.93 -10.73 10.58
C LEU A 341 11.56 -10.10 9.35
N GLY A 342 12.77 -9.56 9.49
CA GLY A 342 13.41 -8.80 8.42
C GLY A 342 13.98 -9.60 7.26
N LYS A 343 14.05 -10.93 7.38
CA LYS A 343 14.71 -11.81 6.41
C LYS A 343 13.77 -12.57 5.51
#